data_AF-A0A7Y3UN35-F1
#
_entry.id   AF-A0A7Y3UN35-F1
#
_cell.length_a   1.000
_cell.length_b   1.000
_cell.length_c   1.000
_cell.angle_alpha   90.00
_cell.angle_beta   90.00
_cell.angle_gamma   90.00
#
_symmetry.space_group_name_H-M   'P 1'
#
loop_
_entity.id
_entity.type
_entity.pdbx_description
1 polymer ?
#
loop_
_entity_poly.entity_id
_entity_poly.type
_entity_poly.pdbx_seq_one_letter_code
_entity_poly.pdbx_strand_id
1 'polypeptide(L)'
;MKPLLLSTFLSLFIITIASHPRTLFSDYHYILGQKISADDVEPADNYEFQVLLEEDEALGLVLKGCDEVLLQKVELTPDEKQKLEHRIKARFNEDAFDVYIGKKDGEVERYAIITDEMGCFHPITYIMSTRADGKIEQVAIMIYRESRGKDVIKKRFLHQYQGKSVNNAIRINKDIINVTGATVSVRGLNRGIRKMLAVLDAFFLHHNLKIRPKPQITVANQVKEKGEQETFAQTYYSLGDYVEIVLTGITEKNASNAFKEAFKEVDRLNKVLNPDLKSSEIAKINRKAWKKPKKCRRELFNIIDKSLSYGDLTNGRFNITEGYLLTFGEKKPEDIEQTFKAASYKNVVIDSKKEEKLTIFLKDRRTKIDLSPVSKGYVVDKVFDVLKNSGISQLLVSFGGVIRVAGNPPDAPGWQIAIPDPENKGESIGFLNLRDGAIAISGEYENSLMRNREEFTHLLDANIHGTFNPDLIKSIVVAASAFDADAIASAAHLSGLNDDMALVDRIPLAEGINLYKRMDGSIEIEISGGMRKHFAQKREQISAQRIRQACAF
;
A
#
# COMPACT_ATOMS: atom_id res chain seq x y z
N MET A 1 -54.19 -28.62 -29.47
CA MET A 1 -53.74 -27.51 -30.35
C MET A 1 -53.70 -26.21 -29.54
N LYS A 2 -52.93 -25.20 -29.97
CA LYS A 2 -53.11 -23.78 -29.57
C LYS A 2 -54.44 -23.24 -30.19
N PRO A 3 -55.03 -22.08 -29.81
CA PRO A 3 -54.37 -20.90 -29.21
C PRO A 3 -55.17 -20.04 -28.18
N LEU A 4 -54.48 -19.03 -27.56
CA LEU A 4 -54.90 -17.63 -27.23
C LEU A 4 -56.19 -17.36 -26.38
N LEU A 5 -56.40 -16.26 -25.60
CA LEU A 5 -55.81 -14.91 -25.37
C LEU A 5 -56.09 -14.39 -23.92
N LEU A 6 -55.30 -13.40 -23.43
CA LEU A 6 -55.54 -12.40 -22.34
C LEU A 6 -55.93 -12.91 -20.91
N SER A 7 -55.60 -12.27 -19.78
CA SER A 7 -54.65 -11.21 -19.35
C SER A 7 -54.63 -11.15 -17.78
N THR A 8 -54.15 -10.17 -16.99
CA THR A 8 -53.70 -8.77 -17.16
C THR A 8 -52.86 -8.31 -15.94
N PHE A 9 -51.84 -7.44 -16.14
CA PHE A 9 -51.03 -6.77 -15.09
C PHE A 9 -50.23 -7.70 -14.13
N LEU A 10 -49.22 -7.24 -13.38
CA LEU A 10 -48.64 -5.90 -13.19
C LEU A 10 -47.09 -5.97 -13.30
N SER A 11 -46.46 -5.00 -13.97
CA SER A 11 -45.00 -4.98 -14.18
C SER A 11 -44.29 -4.04 -13.18
N LEU A 12 -43.41 -4.59 -12.33
CA LEU A 12 -42.49 -3.79 -11.52
C LEU A 12 -41.14 -3.65 -12.26
N PHE A 13 -40.91 -2.48 -12.87
CA PHE A 13 -39.63 -2.16 -13.51
C PHE A 13 -38.63 -1.75 -12.41
N ILE A 14 -37.81 -2.69 -11.94
CA ILE A 14 -36.63 -2.34 -11.14
C ILE A 14 -35.61 -1.74 -12.10
N ILE A 15 -35.46 -0.42 -12.05
CA ILE A 15 -34.37 0.28 -12.74
C ILE A 15 -33.11 0.03 -11.92
N THR A 16 -32.31 -0.96 -12.35
CA THR A 16 -30.99 -1.20 -11.78
C THR A 16 -30.05 -0.05 -12.15
N ILE A 17 -30.04 1.00 -11.33
CA ILE A 17 -28.99 2.01 -11.35
C ILE A 17 -27.73 1.30 -10.87
N ALA A 18 -26.91 0.83 -11.80
CA ALA A 18 -25.65 0.16 -11.53
C ALA A 18 -24.57 1.18 -11.14
N SER A 19 -24.75 1.83 -9.98
CA SER A 19 -23.72 2.60 -9.29
C SER A 19 -22.56 1.67 -8.94
N HIS A 20 -21.62 1.52 -9.87
CA HIS A 20 -20.30 1.02 -9.54
C HIS A 20 -19.62 2.10 -8.70
N PRO A 21 -19.28 1.85 -7.42
CA PRO A 21 -18.32 2.73 -6.75
C PRO A 21 -17.04 2.75 -7.59
N ARG A 22 -16.44 3.93 -7.79
CA ARG A 22 -15.10 4.01 -8.41
C ARG A 22 -14.08 3.52 -7.38
N THR A 23 -14.00 2.21 -7.18
CA THR A 23 -12.92 1.58 -6.42
C THR A 23 -11.62 1.79 -7.15
N LEU A 24 -10.90 2.87 -6.82
CA LEU A 24 -9.56 3.20 -7.29
C LEU A 24 -8.50 2.28 -6.67
N PHE A 25 -8.74 0.97 -6.74
CA PHE A 25 -7.66 0.03 -6.94
C PHE A 25 -6.92 0.39 -8.23
N SER A 26 -5.64 0.01 -8.29
CA SER A 26 -4.88 0.04 -9.52
C SER A 26 -5.36 -1.08 -10.46
N ASP A 27 -6.52 -0.91 -11.09
CA ASP A 27 -7.06 -1.77 -12.16
C ASP A 27 -6.28 -1.65 -13.49
N TYR A 28 -4.98 -1.34 -13.38
CA TYR A 28 -3.97 -1.77 -14.32
C TYR A 28 -3.80 -3.29 -14.22
N HIS A 29 -4.75 -4.00 -14.83
CA HIS A 29 -4.48 -5.32 -15.37
C HIS A 29 -3.23 -5.25 -16.25
N TYR A 30 -2.08 -5.67 -15.69
CA TYR A 30 -0.93 -6.06 -16.48
C TYR A 30 -1.42 -7.04 -17.56
N ILE A 31 -1.10 -6.74 -18.82
CA ILE A 31 -1.74 -7.39 -19.97
C ILE A 31 -1.42 -8.89 -19.95
N LEU A 32 -2.40 -9.68 -19.49
CA LEU A 32 -2.31 -11.13 -19.34
C LEU A 32 -2.00 -11.78 -20.70
N GLY A 33 -0.75 -12.18 -20.88
CA GLY A 33 -0.26 -12.79 -22.12
C GLY A 33 1.21 -12.51 -22.44
N GLN A 34 1.84 -11.48 -21.86
CA GLN A 34 3.29 -11.27 -22.03
C GLN A 34 4.12 -12.05 -21.00
N LYS A 35 5.22 -12.64 -21.48
CA LYS A 35 6.17 -13.42 -20.67
C LYS A 35 7.25 -12.48 -20.11
N ILE A 36 6.92 -11.88 -18.97
CA ILE A 36 7.74 -10.92 -18.21
C ILE A 36 9.09 -11.53 -17.80
N SER A 37 10.20 -10.84 -18.08
CA SER A 37 11.55 -11.15 -17.57
C SER A 37 11.71 -10.63 -16.14
N ALA A 38 12.76 -11.09 -15.44
CA ALA A 38 13.16 -10.49 -14.16
C ALA A 38 13.59 -9.02 -14.31
N ASP A 39 13.99 -8.60 -15.50
CA ASP A 39 14.40 -7.23 -15.85
C ASP A 39 13.22 -6.26 -16.09
N ASP A 40 12.00 -6.79 -16.28
CA ASP A 40 10.80 -6.00 -16.57
C ASP A 40 10.05 -5.57 -15.29
N VAL A 41 10.57 -5.89 -14.09
CA VAL A 41 10.03 -5.40 -12.82
C VAL A 41 10.51 -3.97 -12.60
N GLU A 42 9.59 -3.01 -12.70
CA GLU A 42 9.91 -1.58 -12.57
C GLU A 42 10.47 -1.24 -11.18
N PRO A 43 11.61 -0.52 -11.08
CA PRO A 43 12.12 -0.04 -9.80
C PRO A 43 11.15 0.91 -9.10
N ALA A 44 10.95 0.73 -7.79
CA ALA A 44 10.07 1.58 -6.97
C ALA A 44 10.40 3.09 -7.06
N ASP A 45 11.63 3.45 -7.42
CA ASP A 45 12.11 4.82 -7.68
C ASP A 45 11.41 5.53 -8.86
N ASN A 46 10.68 4.81 -9.72
CA ASN A 46 9.99 5.39 -10.88
C ASN A 46 8.55 5.85 -10.60
N TYR A 47 7.87 5.31 -9.58
CA TYR A 47 6.49 5.66 -9.25
C TYR A 47 6.44 6.82 -8.26
N GLU A 48 5.73 7.91 -8.59
CA GLU A 48 5.42 8.97 -7.62
C GLU A 48 3.99 9.49 -7.81
N PHE A 49 3.07 8.91 -7.06
CA PHE A 49 1.66 9.27 -7.05
C PHE A 49 1.42 10.66 -6.43
N GLN A 50 1.04 11.63 -7.25
CA GLN A 50 0.78 13.02 -6.90
C GLN A 50 -0.60 13.43 -7.42
N VAL A 51 -1.56 13.57 -6.52
CA VAL A 51 -2.83 14.25 -6.79
C VAL A 51 -2.62 15.75 -6.64
N LEU A 52 -2.97 16.50 -7.69
CA LEU A 52 -2.70 17.92 -7.87
C LEU A 52 -3.99 18.75 -7.79
N LEU A 53 -5.08 18.19 -8.29
CA LEU A 53 -6.44 18.74 -8.27
C LEU A 53 -7.44 17.59 -8.09
N GLU A 54 -8.38 17.73 -7.16
CA GLU A 54 -9.58 16.86 -7.10
C GLU A 54 -10.58 17.21 -8.24
N GLU A 55 -11.62 16.41 -8.45
CA GLU A 55 -12.54 16.56 -9.59
C GLU A 55 -13.29 17.91 -9.56
N ASP A 56 -13.72 18.35 -8.38
CA ASP A 56 -14.37 19.65 -8.14
C ASP A 56 -13.39 20.84 -8.27
N GLU A 57 -12.18 20.73 -7.72
CA GLU A 57 -11.11 21.72 -7.90
C GLU A 57 -10.74 21.88 -9.37
N ALA A 58 -10.70 20.78 -10.13
CA ALA A 58 -10.41 20.76 -11.56
C ALA A 58 -11.54 21.41 -12.38
N LEU A 59 -12.80 21.07 -12.10
CA LEU A 59 -13.97 21.66 -12.76
C LEU A 59 -14.11 23.15 -12.44
N GLY A 60 -14.04 23.54 -11.17
CA GLY A 60 -14.10 24.94 -10.72
C GLY A 60 -12.94 25.80 -11.24
N LEU A 61 -11.80 25.17 -11.56
CA LEU A 61 -10.68 25.83 -12.22
C LEU A 61 -10.94 26.07 -13.72
N VAL A 62 -11.44 25.09 -14.48
CA VAL A 62 -11.52 25.18 -15.96
C VAL A 62 -12.86 25.69 -16.49
N LEU A 63 -13.95 25.47 -15.76
CA LEU A 63 -15.30 26.01 -16.03
C LEU A 63 -15.55 27.33 -15.27
N LYS A 64 -14.49 27.97 -14.75
CA LYS A 64 -14.58 29.22 -14.01
C LYS A 64 -15.34 30.30 -14.79
N GLY A 65 -16.40 30.83 -14.18
CA GLY A 65 -17.28 31.84 -14.77
C GLY A 65 -18.64 31.30 -15.20
N CYS A 66 -18.81 29.98 -15.22
CA CYS A 66 -20.10 29.31 -15.36
C CYS A 66 -20.90 29.35 -14.04
N ASP A 67 -22.23 29.31 -14.13
CA ASP A 67 -23.18 29.26 -13.00
C ASP A 67 -23.87 27.88 -12.86
N GLU A 68 -24.19 27.24 -13.99
CA GLU A 68 -24.65 25.85 -14.08
C GLU A 68 -23.56 24.95 -14.70
N VAL A 69 -23.43 23.72 -14.19
CA VAL A 69 -22.66 22.63 -14.80
C VAL A 69 -23.55 21.41 -14.97
N LEU A 70 -23.58 20.86 -16.19
CA LEU A 70 -24.30 19.61 -16.51
C LEU A 70 -23.29 18.51 -16.84
N LEU A 71 -23.67 17.25 -16.60
CA LEU A 71 -22.90 16.08 -17.02
C LEU A 71 -23.65 15.32 -18.12
N GLN A 72 -22.96 15.03 -19.22
CA GLN A 72 -23.48 14.22 -20.33
C GLN A 72 -22.47 13.14 -20.71
N LYS A 73 -22.86 11.87 -20.53
CA LYS A 73 -22.03 10.72 -20.91
C LYS A 73 -22.17 10.41 -22.41
N VAL A 74 -21.04 10.38 -23.11
CA VAL A 74 -20.93 10.13 -24.55
C VAL A 74 -20.27 8.77 -24.77
N GLU A 75 -21.08 7.71 -24.72
CA GLU A 75 -20.65 6.38 -25.20
C GLU A 75 -20.55 6.39 -26.72
N LEU A 76 -19.44 5.87 -27.26
CA LEU A 76 -19.14 5.78 -28.69
C LEU A 76 -19.58 4.42 -29.23
N THR A 77 -20.34 4.40 -30.33
CA THR A 77 -20.50 3.15 -31.10
C THR A 77 -19.19 2.77 -31.81
N PRO A 78 -18.97 1.49 -32.18
CA PRO A 78 -17.75 1.07 -32.88
C PRO A 78 -17.47 1.83 -34.19
N ASP A 79 -18.52 2.23 -34.91
CA ASP A 79 -18.43 3.02 -36.15
C ASP A 79 -18.05 4.50 -35.88
N GLU A 80 -18.65 5.14 -34.88
CA GLU A 80 -18.24 6.48 -34.44
C GLU A 80 -16.79 6.49 -33.93
N LYS A 81 -16.42 5.48 -33.13
CA LYS A 81 -15.05 5.28 -32.62
C LYS A 81 -14.07 5.13 -33.79
N GLN A 82 -14.34 4.26 -34.76
CA GLN A 82 -13.49 4.09 -35.95
C GLN A 82 -13.35 5.38 -36.78
N LYS A 83 -14.43 6.15 -36.95
CA LYS A 83 -14.40 7.44 -37.65
C LYS A 83 -13.55 8.48 -36.93
N LEU A 84 -13.66 8.57 -35.60
CA LEU A 84 -12.83 9.43 -34.77
C LEU A 84 -11.34 9.02 -34.82
N GLU A 85 -11.05 7.72 -34.69
CA GLU A 85 -9.69 7.17 -34.80
C GLU A 85 -9.02 7.52 -36.13
N HIS A 86 -9.74 7.34 -37.24
CA HIS A 86 -9.24 7.66 -38.58
C HIS A 86 -8.97 9.17 -38.74
N ARG A 87 -9.85 10.02 -38.20
CA ARG A 87 -9.70 11.49 -38.22
C ARG A 87 -8.45 11.95 -37.46
N ILE A 88 -8.23 11.47 -36.23
CA ILE A 88 -7.10 11.93 -35.39
C ILE A 88 -5.81 11.14 -35.61
N LYS A 89 -5.86 10.01 -36.32
CA LYS A 89 -4.77 9.05 -36.54
C LYS A 89 -4.15 8.55 -35.22
N ALA A 90 -5.01 8.16 -34.29
CA ALA A 90 -4.67 7.54 -33.01
C ALA A 90 -5.87 6.72 -32.52
N ARG A 91 -5.61 5.63 -31.78
CA ARG A 91 -6.67 4.78 -31.21
C ARG A 91 -7.34 5.40 -29.99
N PHE A 92 -8.61 5.06 -29.80
CA PHE A 92 -9.37 5.25 -28.57
C PHE A 92 -9.33 3.95 -27.76
N ASN A 93 -8.82 4.02 -26.52
CA ASN A 93 -8.93 2.90 -25.59
C ASN A 93 -10.30 2.93 -24.87
N GLU A 94 -10.93 4.11 -24.88
CA GLU A 94 -12.14 4.48 -24.16
C GLU A 94 -13.36 4.17 -25.03
N ASP A 95 -14.42 3.60 -24.44
CA ASP A 95 -15.72 3.41 -25.11
C ASP A 95 -16.75 4.46 -24.71
N ALA A 96 -16.47 5.30 -23.70
CA ALA A 96 -17.29 6.43 -23.32
C ALA A 96 -16.46 7.60 -22.77
N PHE A 97 -17.02 8.81 -22.85
CA PHE A 97 -16.46 10.03 -22.27
C PHE A 97 -17.50 10.72 -21.39
N ASP A 98 -17.09 11.10 -20.18
CA ASP A 98 -17.87 11.96 -19.29
C ASP A 98 -17.59 13.42 -19.67
N VAL A 99 -18.61 14.12 -20.20
CA VAL A 99 -18.49 15.48 -20.73
C VAL A 99 -19.27 16.47 -19.86
N TYR A 100 -18.55 17.43 -19.29
CA TYR A 100 -19.09 18.49 -18.46
C TYR A 100 -19.42 19.71 -19.33
N ILE A 101 -20.62 20.25 -19.18
CA ILE A 101 -21.12 21.39 -19.95
C ILE A 101 -21.31 22.55 -18.97
N GLY A 102 -20.42 23.55 -19.03
CA GLY A 102 -20.48 24.76 -18.24
C GLY A 102 -21.28 25.85 -18.95
N LYS A 103 -22.34 26.34 -18.31
CA LYS A 103 -23.22 27.39 -18.81
C LYS A 103 -23.07 28.68 -18.01
N LYS A 104 -23.52 29.80 -18.58
CA LYS A 104 -23.69 31.08 -17.89
C LYS A 104 -24.94 31.77 -18.41
N ASP A 105 -25.76 32.30 -17.51
CA ASP A 105 -27.05 32.94 -17.83
C ASP A 105 -27.97 32.02 -18.69
N GLY A 106 -27.79 30.70 -18.59
CA GLY A 106 -28.48 29.66 -19.37
C GLY A 106 -27.79 29.20 -20.65
N GLU A 107 -26.91 30.02 -21.24
CA GLU A 107 -26.18 29.73 -22.48
C GLU A 107 -24.91 28.90 -22.24
N VAL A 108 -24.50 28.09 -23.22
CA VAL A 108 -23.29 27.25 -23.08
C VAL A 108 -22.03 28.07 -23.37
N GLU A 109 -21.24 28.32 -22.32
CA GLU A 109 -19.94 29.01 -22.41
C GLU A 109 -18.79 28.02 -22.69
N ARG A 110 -18.79 26.87 -22.01
CA ARG A 110 -17.64 25.96 -21.91
C ARG A 110 -18.03 24.49 -21.96
N TYR A 111 -17.12 23.67 -22.46
CA TYR A 111 -17.14 22.22 -22.29
C TYR A 111 -15.86 21.79 -21.59
N ALA A 112 -15.90 20.71 -20.81
CA ALA A 112 -14.70 20.06 -20.29
C ALA A 112 -14.82 18.53 -20.33
N ILE A 113 -13.69 17.85 -20.48
CA ILE A 113 -13.56 16.39 -20.42
C ILE A 113 -12.35 16.05 -19.54
N ILE A 114 -12.51 15.03 -18.71
CA ILE A 114 -11.43 14.40 -17.93
C ILE A 114 -11.01 13.11 -18.66
N THR A 115 -9.71 12.85 -18.73
CA THR A 115 -9.20 11.63 -19.40
C THR A 115 -7.88 11.15 -18.79
N ASP A 116 -7.61 9.86 -18.99
CA ASP A 116 -6.34 9.21 -18.64
C ASP A 116 -5.56 8.87 -19.92
N GLU A 117 -4.30 9.28 -19.98
CA GLU A 117 -3.39 8.85 -21.04
C GLU A 117 -2.11 8.26 -20.46
N MET A 118 -1.73 7.09 -20.96
CA MET A 118 -0.46 6.45 -20.59
C MET A 118 0.72 7.38 -20.93
N GLY A 119 1.51 7.70 -19.91
CA GLY A 119 2.75 8.46 -20.00
C GLY A 119 3.92 7.61 -20.46
N CYS A 120 5.07 7.77 -19.80
CA CYS A 120 6.24 6.91 -19.97
C CYS A 120 6.04 5.53 -19.34
N PHE A 121 5.44 5.47 -18.15
CA PHE A 121 5.22 4.23 -17.40
C PHE A 121 3.80 4.09 -16.84
N HIS A 122 3.15 5.20 -16.49
CA HIS A 122 1.87 5.21 -15.78
C HIS A 122 0.88 6.22 -16.41
N PRO A 123 -0.44 6.08 -16.18
CA PRO A 123 -1.42 7.05 -16.64
C PRO A 123 -1.22 8.43 -15.99
N ILE A 124 -1.45 9.45 -16.80
CA ILE A 124 -1.61 10.84 -16.37
C ILE A 124 -3.10 11.16 -16.49
N THR A 125 -3.75 11.52 -15.38
CA THR A 125 -5.15 11.96 -15.36
C THR A 125 -5.20 13.47 -15.47
N TYR A 126 -5.99 14.00 -16.40
CA TYR A 126 -6.04 15.43 -16.64
C TYR A 126 -7.37 15.89 -17.25
N ILE A 127 -7.70 17.15 -16.98
CA ILE A 127 -8.87 17.84 -17.53
C ILE A 127 -8.45 18.79 -18.66
N MET A 128 -9.28 18.90 -19.68
CA MET A 128 -9.18 19.91 -20.73
C MET A 128 -10.54 20.56 -20.95
N SER A 129 -10.58 21.89 -21.05
CA SER A 129 -11.77 22.64 -21.41
C SER A 129 -11.61 23.38 -22.74
N THR A 130 -12.71 23.48 -23.48
CA THR A 130 -12.88 24.41 -24.60
C THR A 130 -13.96 25.43 -24.26
N ARG A 131 -13.97 26.56 -24.97
CA ARG A 131 -15.17 27.39 -25.07
C ARG A 131 -16.15 26.78 -26.08
N ALA A 132 -17.32 27.40 -26.23
CA ALA A 132 -18.27 27.13 -27.31
C ALA A 132 -17.70 27.29 -28.74
N ASP A 133 -16.59 28.02 -28.93
CA ASP A 133 -15.90 28.15 -30.23
C ASP A 133 -14.91 27.01 -30.54
N GLY A 134 -14.92 25.92 -29.75
CA GLY A 134 -14.09 24.73 -29.94
C GLY A 134 -12.59 24.92 -29.73
N LYS A 135 -12.17 26.10 -29.27
CA LYS A 135 -10.78 26.36 -28.91
C LYS A 135 -10.55 26.02 -27.43
N ILE A 136 -9.47 25.32 -27.15
CA ILE A 136 -8.99 25.02 -25.80
C ILE A 136 -8.84 26.33 -25.05
N GLU A 137 -9.50 26.41 -23.91
CA GLU A 137 -9.38 27.51 -22.97
C GLU A 137 -8.32 27.17 -21.93
N GLN A 138 -8.36 25.95 -21.36
CA GLN A 138 -7.43 25.51 -20.34
C GLN A 138 -7.18 23.99 -20.34
N VAL A 139 -5.99 23.59 -19.89
CA VAL A 139 -5.63 22.20 -19.56
C VAL A 139 -5.03 22.19 -18.16
N ALA A 140 -5.38 21.20 -17.33
CA ALA A 140 -4.80 21.01 -16.00
C ALA A 140 -4.58 19.52 -15.71
N ILE A 141 -3.39 19.16 -15.23
CA ILE A 141 -3.13 17.79 -14.73
C ILE A 141 -3.79 17.63 -13.37
N MET A 142 -4.58 16.57 -13.20
CA MET A 142 -5.26 16.23 -11.95
C MET A 142 -4.43 15.24 -11.13
N ILE A 143 -3.95 14.16 -11.77
CA ILE A 143 -3.16 13.12 -11.11
C ILE A 143 -1.95 12.78 -11.99
N TYR A 144 -0.77 12.83 -11.39
CA TYR A 144 0.50 12.49 -12.03
C TYR A 144 1.15 11.35 -11.26
N ARG A 145 1.57 10.29 -11.95
CA ARG A 145 2.00 9.04 -11.30
C ARG A 145 3.46 8.66 -11.58
N GLU A 146 4.24 9.57 -12.15
CA GLU A 146 5.63 9.35 -12.59
C GLU A 146 6.61 10.17 -11.73
N SER A 147 7.76 9.59 -11.35
CA SER A 147 8.83 10.33 -10.63
C SER A 147 9.58 11.31 -11.55
N ARG A 148 9.63 11.02 -12.86
CA ARG A 148 10.29 11.82 -13.90
C ARG A 148 9.27 12.49 -14.81
N GLY A 149 9.61 13.66 -15.32
CA GLY A 149 8.82 14.37 -16.34
C GLY A 149 7.92 15.50 -15.85
N LYS A 150 7.94 15.80 -14.54
CA LYS A 150 7.14 16.83 -13.83
C LYS A 150 7.11 18.25 -14.44
N ASP A 151 7.92 18.56 -15.44
CA ASP A 151 7.76 19.79 -16.23
C ASP A 151 6.45 19.84 -17.02
N VAL A 152 5.85 18.70 -17.39
CA VAL A 152 4.55 18.66 -18.07
C VAL A 152 3.39 19.12 -17.17
N ILE A 153 3.54 19.03 -15.84
CA ILE A 153 2.56 19.49 -14.84
C ILE A 153 2.47 21.03 -14.82
N LYS A 154 3.57 21.72 -15.14
CA LYS A 154 3.72 23.15 -14.82
C LYS A 154 2.83 23.98 -15.74
N LYS A 155 2.09 24.94 -15.19
CA LYS A 155 1.16 25.83 -15.94
C LYS A 155 1.79 26.43 -17.20
N ARG A 156 3.08 26.80 -17.15
CA ARG A 156 3.88 27.30 -18.31
C ARG A 156 3.93 26.34 -19.51
N PHE A 157 3.93 25.02 -19.26
CA PHE A 157 3.93 23.99 -20.30
C PHE A 157 2.51 23.79 -20.85
N LEU A 158 1.51 23.71 -19.96
CA LEU A 158 0.11 23.48 -20.33
C LEU A 158 -0.52 24.67 -21.10
N HIS A 159 -0.08 25.90 -20.84
CA HIS A 159 -0.51 27.09 -21.58
C HIS A 159 -0.27 26.99 -23.09
N GLN A 160 0.68 26.16 -23.54
CA GLN A 160 0.90 25.88 -24.97
C GLN A 160 -0.31 25.26 -25.68
N TYR A 161 -1.29 24.69 -24.96
CA TYR A 161 -2.50 24.15 -25.56
C TYR A 161 -3.59 25.21 -25.80
N GLN A 162 -3.53 26.35 -25.11
CA GLN A 162 -4.58 27.38 -25.17
C GLN A 162 -4.73 27.96 -26.59
N GLY A 163 -5.98 28.23 -26.98
CA GLY A 163 -6.36 28.73 -28.31
C GLY A 163 -6.36 27.68 -29.44
N LYS A 164 -5.84 26.47 -29.22
CA LYS A 164 -5.83 25.40 -30.24
C LYS A 164 -7.20 24.71 -30.32
N SER A 165 -7.49 24.12 -31.48
CA SER A 165 -8.75 23.42 -31.80
C SER A 165 -8.45 22.06 -32.42
N VAL A 166 -9.50 21.29 -32.76
CA VAL A 166 -9.39 20.02 -33.51
C VAL A 166 -8.64 20.16 -34.85
N ASN A 167 -8.57 21.37 -35.41
CA ASN A 167 -7.89 21.67 -36.67
C ASN A 167 -6.37 21.89 -36.51
N ASN A 168 -5.87 22.02 -35.28
CA ASN A 168 -4.43 22.13 -35.01
C ASN A 168 -3.78 20.73 -34.94
N ALA A 169 -2.54 20.62 -35.39
CA ALA A 169 -1.90 19.31 -35.51
C ALA A 169 -1.42 18.73 -34.16
N ILE A 170 -1.18 19.59 -33.16
CA ILE A 170 -0.74 19.27 -31.79
C ILE A 170 0.45 18.29 -31.80
N ARG A 171 1.44 18.57 -32.64
CA ARG A 171 2.65 17.76 -32.80
C ARG A 171 3.79 18.27 -31.92
N ILE A 172 4.50 17.33 -31.34
CA ILE A 172 5.73 17.57 -30.58
C ILE A 172 6.82 18.18 -31.48
N ASN A 173 7.57 19.14 -30.97
CA ASN A 173 8.57 19.94 -31.69
C ASN A 173 8.03 20.69 -32.93
N LYS A 174 6.72 20.96 -33.01
CA LYS A 174 6.10 21.85 -34.00
C LYS A 174 5.04 22.76 -33.38
N ASP A 175 4.01 22.15 -32.79
CA ASP A 175 2.95 22.85 -32.06
C ASP A 175 3.25 22.93 -30.55
N ILE A 176 3.94 21.92 -30.00
CA ILE A 176 4.20 21.75 -28.55
C ILE A 176 5.70 21.48 -28.35
N ILE A 177 6.36 22.28 -27.51
CA ILE A 177 7.77 22.11 -27.12
C ILE A 177 7.92 20.80 -26.34
N ASN A 178 8.93 19.98 -26.66
CA ASN A 178 9.22 18.76 -25.89
C ASN A 178 9.87 19.07 -24.53
N VAL A 179 9.67 18.17 -23.57
CA VAL A 179 10.36 18.15 -22.28
C VAL A 179 11.38 17.00 -22.30
N THR A 180 12.66 17.33 -22.09
CA THR A 180 13.74 16.34 -21.97
C THR A 180 13.42 15.34 -20.85
N GLY A 181 13.47 14.04 -21.16
CA GLY A 181 13.11 12.97 -20.22
C GLY A 181 11.61 12.74 -20.03
N ALA A 182 10.72 13.49 -20.70
CA ALA A 182 9.25 13.30 -20.64
C ALA A 182 8.61 13.13 -22.04
N THR A 183 9.41 12.82 -23.07
CA THR A 183 8.95 12.74 -24.47
C THR A 183 7.75 11.82 -24.67
N VAL A 184 7.62 10.76 -23.87
CA VAL A 184 6.47 9.83 -23.93
C VAL A 184 5.24 10.46 -23.26
N SER A 185 5.37 11.00 -22.06
CA SER A 185 4.35 11.76 -21.32
C SER A 185 3.77 12.92 -22.16
N VAL A 186 4.61 13.68 -22.88
CA VAL A 186 4.18 14.72 -23.82
C VAL A 186 3.41 14.14 -25.02
N ARG A 187 3.78 12.96 -25.52
CA ARG A 187 3.02 12.26 -26.58
C ARG A 187 1.67 11.73 -26.09
N GLY A 188 1.59 11.26 -24.84
CA GLY A 188 0.35 10.86 -24.17
C GLY A 188 -0.63 12.03 -24.08
N LEU A 189 -0.22 13.16 -23.49
CA LEU A 189 -1.01 14.40 -23.43
C LEU A 189 -1.47 14.85 -24.83
N ASN A 190 -0.56 14.87 -25.81
CA ASN A 190 -0.88 15.20 -27.20
C ASN A 190 -1.81 14.17 -27.88
N ARG A 191 -2.00 12.95 -27.35
CA ARG A 191 -2.98 11.96 -27.84
C ARG A 191 -4.35 12.26 -27.27
N GLY A 192 -4.51 12.31 -25.96
CA GLY A 192 -5.82 12.49 -25.32
C GLY A 192 -6.42 13.87 -25.57
N ILE A 193 -5.60 14.93 -25.68
CA ILE A 193 -6.11 16.26 -26.06
C ILE A 193 -6.74 16.22 -27.46
N ARG A 194 -6.17 15.46 -28.40
CA ARG A 194 -6.78 15.26 -29.74
C ARG A 194 -8.02 14.35 -29.70
N LYS A 195 -8.06 13.32 -28.84
CA LYS A 195 -9.28 12.52 -28.59
C LYS A 195 -10.42 13.41 -28.13
N MET A 196 -10.22 14.12 -27.02
CA MET A 196 -11.24 14.97 -26.39
C MET A 196 -11.72 16.08 -27.34
N LEU A 197 -10.82 16.75 -28.05
CA LEU A 197 -11.20 17.74 -29.08
C LEU A 197 -12.06 17.12 -30.20
N ALA A 198 -11.77 15.90 -30.64
CA ALA A 198 -12.55 15.23 -31.68
C ALA A 198 -13.93 14.76 -31.17
N VAL A 199 -14.05 14.38 -29.90
CA VAL A 199 -15.35 14.10 -29.25
C VAL A 199 -16.19 15.37 -29.14
N LEU A 200 -15.63 16.47 -28.62
CA LEU A 200 -16.35 17.74 -28.52
C LEU A 200 -16.83 18.26 -29.89
N ASP A 201 -15.96 18.21 -30.90
CA ASP A 201 -16.29 18.62 -32.27
C ASP A 201 -17.38 17.76 -32.93
N ALA A 202 -17.35 16.44 -32.69
CA ALA A 202 -18.32 15.51 -33.24
C ALA A 202 -19.72 15.60 -32.59
N PHE A 203 -19.78 15.73 -31.26
CA PHE A 203 -21.04 15.58 -30.50
C PHE A 203 -21.68 16.90 -30.04
N PHE A 204 -20.92 17.99 -29.91
CA PHE A 204 -21.42 19.25 -29.32
C PHE A 204 -21.23 20.49 -30.21
N LEU A 205 -20.11 20.60 -30.95
CA LEU A 205 -19.83 21.76 -31.81
C LEU A 205 -20.41 21.61 -33.23
N HIS A 206 -21.04 20.46 -33.51
CA HIS A 206 -21.81 20.14 -34.71
C HIS A 206 -21.11 20.40 -36.06
N HIS A 207 -19.77 20.32 -36.10
CA HIS A 207 -18.99 20.70 -37.28
C HIS A 207 -18.99 19.66 -38.43
N ASN A 208 -19.49 18.42 -38.23
CA ASN A 208 -19.84 17.53 -39.36
C ASN A 208 -20.74 16.30 -39.06
N LEU A 209 -21.19 16.06 -37.82
CA LEU A 209 -21.96 14.85 -37.49
C LEU A 209 -23.34 15.18 -36.90
N LYS A 210 -24.41 14.71 -37.57
CA LYS A 210 -25.81 14.86 -37.14
C LYS A 210 -26.22 13.79 -36.11
N ILE A 211 -25.49 13.75 -35.00
CA ILE A 211 -25.80 12.84 -33.89
C ILE A 211 -26.85 13.49 -32.99
N ARG A 212 -27.83 12.73 -32.49
CA ARG A 212 -28.85 13.24 -31.56
C ARG A 212 -28.23 13.47 -30.18
N PRO A 213 -28.55 14.56 -29.47
CA PRO A 213 -28.12 14.73 -28.08
C PRO A 213 -28.69 13.60 -27.22
N LYS A 214 -27.82 12.98 -26.41
CA LYS A 214 -28.21 12.06 -25.33
C LYS A 214 -28.81 12.89 -24.17
N PRO A 215 -29.70 12.33 -23.33
CA PRO A 215 -30.26 13.06 -22.20
C PRO A 215 -29.15 13.59 -21.28
N GLN A 216 -29.28 14.85 -20.86
CA GLN A 216 -28.35 15.51 -19.95
C GLN A 216 -28.72 15.16 -18.50
N ILE A 217 -27.71 14.98 -17.65
CA ILE A 217 -27.90 14.85 -16.20
C ILE A 217 -27.53 16.19 -15.57
N THR A 218 -28.51 16.83 -14.94
CA THR A 218 -28.31 18.11 -14.25
C THR A 218 -27.63 17.88 -12.90
N VAL A 219 -26.30 18.01 -12.86
CA VAL A 219 -25.49 17.96 -11.64
C VAL A 219 -25.42 19.36 -11.03
N ALA A 220 -26.57 19.88 -10.58
CA ALA A 220 -26.71 21.22 -10.04
C ALA A 220 -25.97 21.38 -8.70
N ASN A 221 -24.67 21.68 -8.75
CA ASN A 221 -23.76 21.87 -7.61
C ASN A 221 -23.98 20.85 -6.48
N GLN A 222 -24.10 19.56 -6.84
CA GLN A 222 -24.08 18.48 -5.86
C GLN A 222 -22.68 18.34 -5.28
N VAL A 223 -22.44 19.06 -4.18
CA VAL A 223 -21.59 18.59 -3.09
C VAL A 223 -21.97 17.12 -2.85
N LYS A 224 -21.05 16.17 -3.08
CA LYS A 224 -21.30 14.72 -2.91
C LYS A 224 -22.07 14.48 -1.62
N GLU A 225 -23.32 14.03 -1.71
CA GLU A 225 -24.12 13.73 -0.51
C GLU A 225 -23.41 12.67 0.31
N LYS A 226 -22.95 13.04 1.53
CA LYS A 226 -22.22 12.20 2.51
C LYS A 226 -21.45 11.05 1.84
N GLY A 227 -20.39 11.42 1.12
CA GLY A 227 -19.77 10.59 0.11
C GLY A 227 -19.46 9.14 0.51
N GLU A 228 -19.49 8.28 -0.51
CA GLU A 228 -18.89 6.94 -0.48
C GLU A 228 -17.53 7.00 0.23
N GLN A 229 -17.28 6.08 1.17
CA GLN A 229 -16.01 6.05 1.90
C GLN A 229 -14.92 5.45 1.00
N GLU A 230 -14.45 6.26 0.05
CA GLU A 230 -13.40 5.92 -0.89
C GLU A 230 -12.19 5.34 -0.14
N THR A 231 -11.74 4.19 -0.64
CA THR A 231 -10.71 3.35 -0.02
C THR A 231 -9.50 3.34 -0.94
N PHE A 232 -8.36 3.79 -0.41
CA PHE A 232 -7.11 3.89 -1.15
C PHE A 232 -6.09 2.93 -0.56
N ALA A 233 -5.40 2.17 -1.40
CA ALA A 233 -4.34 1.25 -1.00
C ALA A 233 -3.07 1.51 -1.82
N GLN A 234 -1.91 1.54 -1.16
CA GLN A 234 -0.59 1.56 -1.82
C GLN A 234 0.41 0.66 -1.10
N THR A 235 1.37 0.14 -1.87
CA THR A 235 2.41 -0.78 -1.40
C THR A 235 3.78 -0.25 -1.82
N TYR A 236 4.77 -0.37 -0.93
CA TYR A 236 6.13 0.13 -1.12
C TYR A 236 7.18 -0.88 -0.62
N TYR A 237 8.13 -1.24 -1.48
CA TYR A 237 9.17 -2.22 -1.14
C TYR A 237 10.35 -1.54 -0.42
N SER A 238 10.65 -1.97 0.80
CA SER A 238 11.80 -1.48 1.57
C SER A 238 12.19 -2.45 2.68
N LEU A 239 13.40 -2.32 3.22
CA LEU A 239 13.90 -3.19 4.31
C LEU A 239 13.82 -4.71 4.01
N GLY A 240 13.73 -5.09 2.73
CA GLY A 240 13.68 -6.48 2.26
C GLY A 240 12.28 -7.02 1.95
N ASP A 241 11.22 -6.28 2.26
CA ASP A 241 9.82 -6.75 2.21
C ASP A 241 8.86 -5.60 1.80
N TYR A 242 7.55 -5.85 1.73
CA TYR A 242 6.55 -4.88 1.28
C TYR A 242 5.78 -4.24 2.45
N VAL A 243 5.88 -2.92 2.59
CA VAL A 243 4.99 -2.11 3.44
C VAL A 243 3.73 -1.79 2.64
N GLU A 244 2.57 -2.07 3.20
CA GLU A 244 1.26 -1.78 2.60
C GLU A 244 0.44 -0.89 3.52
N ILE A 245 -0.30 0.04 2.93
CA ILE A 245 -1.11 1.03 3.66
C ILE A 245 -2.47 1.09 2.98
N VAL A 246 -3.54 0.97 3.78
CA VAL A 246 -4.94 1.17 3.35
C VAL A 246 -5.54 2.31 4.18
N LEU A 247 -6.13 3.28 3.49
CA LEU A 247 -6.73 4.50 4.07
C LEU A 247 -8.19 4.61 3.60
N THR A 248 -9.13 4.88 4.50
CA THR A 248 -10.56 4.93 4.20
C THR A 248 -11.23 6.19 4.77
N GLY A 249 -12.33 6.63 4.17
CA GLY A 249 -13.06 7.82 4.62
C GLY A 249 -12.25 9.12 4.46
N ILE A 250 -11.39 9.18 3.44
CA ILE A 250 -10.43 10.26 3.15
C ILE A 250 -10.59 10.69 1.68
N THR A 251 -10.11 11.88 1.29
CA THR A 251 -10.06 12.25 -0.14
C THR A 251 -8.77 11.76 -0.81
N GLU A 252 -8.81 11.51 -2.12
CA GLU A 252 -7.66 10.98 -2.89
C GLU A 252 -6.40 11.85 -2.72
N LYS A 253 -6.57 13.18 -2.63
CA LYS A 253 -5.47 14.14 -2.42
C LYS A 253 -4.83 14.02 -1.04
N ASN A 254 -5.64 13.82 0.00
CA ASN A 254 -5.13 13.61 1.35
C ASN A 254 -4.47 12.23 1.47
N ALA A 255 -5.03 11.19 0.82
CA ALA A 255 -4.39 9.88 0.71
C ALA A 255 -3.03 9.95 -0.02
N SER A 256 -2.94 10.63 -1.16
CA SER A 256 -1.70 10.86 -1.92
C SER A 256 -0.58 11.48 -1.06
N ASN A 257 -0.92 12.52 -0.29
CA ASN A 257 0.04 13.15 0.63
C ASN A 257 0.43 12.23 1.80
N ALA A 258 -0.53 11.47 2.34
CA ALA A 258 -0.32 10.56 3.45
C ALA A 258 0.60 9.38 3.09
N PHE A 259 0.38 8.72 1.95
CA PHE A 259 1.28 7.67 1.42
C PHE A 259 2.70 8.21 1.23
N LYS A 260 2.83 9.41 0.67
CA LYS A 260 4.12 10.05 0.40
C LYS A 260 4.93 10.31 1.67
N GLU A 261 4.32 10.84 2.72
CA GLU A 261 5.01 11.07 4.00
C GLU A 261 5.25 9.76 4.77
N ALA A 262 4.37 8.78 4.64
CA ALA A 262 4.55 7.45 5.21
C ALA A 262 5.74 6.69 4.58
N PHE A 263 5.83 6.60 3.24
CA PHE A 263 6.94 5.90 2.58
C PHE A 263 8.28 6.62 2.76
N LYS A 264 8.26 7.95 2.87
CA LYS A 264 9.41 8.78 3.30
C LYS A 264 9.88 8.45 4.73
N GLU A 265 8.97 8.08 5.63
CA GLU A 265 9.31 7.58 6.98
C GLU A 265 9.87 6.16 6.93
N VAL A 266 9.30 5.24 6.15
CA VAL A 266 9.90 3.91 5.88
C VAL A 266 11.34 4.06 5.37
N ASP A 267 11.55 4.97 4.41
CA ASP A 267 12.85 5.23 3.82
C ASP A 267 13.82 5.94 4.80
N ARG A 268 13.31 6.68 5.80
CA ARG A 268 14.11 7.17 6.94
C ARG A 268 14.53 6.02 7.86
N LEU A 269 13.62 5.10 8.17
CA LEU A 269 13.85 3.96 9.06
C LEU A 269 14.77 2.91 8.45
N ASN A 270 14.71 2.70 7.13
CA ASN A 270 15.70 1.93 6.36
C ASN A 270 17.13 2.43 6.65
N LYS A 271 17.33 3.74 6.77
CA LYS A 271 18.63 4.38 7.10
C LYS A 271 19.03 4.27 8.59
N VAL A 272 18.18 3.68 9.44
CA VAL A 272 18.45 3.38 10.87
C VAL A 272 18.62 1.88 11.10
N LEU A 273 17.68 1.06 10.59
CA LEU A 273 17.44 -0.33 10.96
C LEU A 273 18.03 -1.38 9.99
N ASN A 274 18.37 -1.02 8.75
CA ASN A 274 18.86 -1.98 7.77
C ASN A 274 20.32 -2.42 8.09
N PRO A 275 20.62 -3.71 8.32
CA PRO A 275 21.98 -4.17 8.67
C PRO A 275 22.95 -4.17 7.47
N ASP A 276 22.46 -4.42 6.26
CA ASP A 276 23.25 -4.53 5.03
C ASP A 276 23.62 -3.17 4.44
N LEU A 277 22.74 -2.18 4.63
CA LEU A 277 22.99 -0.79 4.29
C LEU A 277 24.16 -0.27 5.13
N LYS A 278 25.36 -0.32 4.55
CA LYS A 278 26.63 0.04 5.24
C LYS A 278 26.60 1.42 5.91
N SER A 279 25.78 2.35 5.42
CA SER A 279 25.59 3.69 5.96
C SER A 279 24.56 3.80 7.09
N SER A 280 23.81 2.76 7.43
CA SER A 280 22.77 2.78 8.48
C SER A 280 23.36 2.98 9.88
N GLU A 281 22.49 3.22 10.88
CA GLU A 281 22.93 3.36 12.27
C GLU A 281 23.25 2.00 12.92
N ILE A 282 22.40 0.99 12.78
CA ILE A 282 22.66 -0.36 13.31
C ILE A 282 23.95 -0.97 12.74
N ALA A 283 24.21 -0.79 11.44
CA ALA A 283 25.43 -1.31 10.80
C ALA A 283 26.69 -0.57 11.29
N LYS A 284 26.59 0.70 11.71
CA LYS A 284 27.70 1.44 12.37
C LYS A 284 27.95 0.93 13.79
N ILE A 285 26.90 0.56 14.54
CA ILE A 285 27.00 -0.08 15.86
C ILE A 285 27.70 -1.43 15.72
N ASN A 286 27.15 -2.35 14.91
CA ASN A 286 27.65 -3.71 14.71
C ASN A 286 29.13 -3.80 14.30
N ARG A 287 29.64 -2.84 13.52
CA ARG A 287 31.06 -2.80 13.12
C ARG A 287 32.00 -2.14 14.13
N LYS A 288 31.51 -1.34 15.09
CA LYS A 288 32.37 -0.44 15.88
C LYS A 288 32.10 -0.40 17.39
N ALA A 289 30.95 -0.86 17.88
CA ALA A 289 30.56 -0.76 19.29
C ALA A 289 31.36 -1.66 20.23
N TRP A 290 31.94 -2.76 19.73
CA TRP A 290 32.85 -3.61 20.50
C TRP A 290 34.22 -2.96 20.78
N LYS A 291 34.63 -1.95 20.00
CA LYS A 291 35.95 -1.30 20.18
C LYS A 291 35.97 -0.23 21.27
N LYS A 292 34.82 0.38 21.55
CA LYS A 292 34.51 1.32 22.66
C LYS A 292 33.05 1.78 22.50
N PRO A 293 32.36 2.19 23.58
CA PRO A 293 30.97 2.66 23.52
C PRO A 293 30.73 3.68 22.39
N LYS A 294 29.58 3.57 21.73
CA LYS A 294 29.18 4.41 20.59
C LYS A 294 27.90 5.15 20.88
N LYS A 295 27.91 6.45 20.60
CA LYS A 295 26.69 7.26 20.59
C LYS A 295 25.75 6.75 19.51
N CYS A 296 24.48 6.67 19.88
CA CYS A 296 23.34 6.41 19.01
C CYS A 296 22.28 7.51 19.22
N ARG A 297 21.26 7.55 18.36
CA ARG A 297 20.05 8.35 18.54
C ARG A 297 19.14 7.71 19.59
N ARG A 298 18.29 8.54 20.23
CA ARG A 298 17.26 8.08 21.19
C ARG A 298 16.34 7.01 20.60
N GLU A 299 16.02 7.12 19.32
CA GLU A 299 15.27 6.10 18.57
C GLU A 299 15.92 4.71 18.64
N LEU A 300 17.14 4.56 18.12
CA LEU A 300 17.83 3.27 18.11
C LEU A 300 18.16 2.79 19.53
N PHE A 301 18.43 3.71 20.46
CA PHE A 301 18.58 3.39 21.87
C PHE A 301 17.31 2.75 22.44
N ASN A 302 16.15 3.39 22.29
CA ASN A 302 14.87 2.91 22.82
C ASN A 302 14.44 1.57 22.22
N ILE A 303 14.71 1.35 20.93
CA ILE A 303 14.44 0.06 20.27
C ILE A 303 15.24 -1.05 20.93
N ILE A 304 16.56 -0.85 21.09
CA ILE A 304 17.45 -1.84 21.71
C ILE A 304 17.11 -2.03 23.20
N ASP A 305 16.85 -0.94 23.94
CA ASP A 305 16.45 -0.96 25.36
C ASP A 305 15.16 -1.79 25.57
N LYS A 306 14.11 -1.51 24.77
CA LYS A 306 12.86 -2.29 24.83
C LYS A 306 13.07 -3.75 24.43
N SER A 307 13.85 -4.04 23.38
CA SER A 307 14.22 -5.41 23.00
C SER A 307 15.05 -6.14 24.06
N LEU A 308 15.93 -5.47 24.80
CA LEU A 308 16.65 -6.08 25.92
C LEU A 308 15.69 -6.40 27.08
N SER A 309 14.69 -5.55 27.34
CA SER A 309 13.64 -5.85 28.32
C SER A 309 12.80 -7.07 27.95
N TYR A 310 12.53 -7.30 26.65
CA TYR A 310 11.94 -8.56 26.17
C TYR A 310 12.88 -9.75 26.37
N GLY A 311 14.18 -9.57 26.20
CA GLY A 311 15.19 -10.58 26.54
C GLY A 311 15.17 -10.96 28.02
N ASP A 312 15.07 -9.99 28.93
CA ASP A 312 14.96 -10.28 30.37
C ASP A 312 13.60 -10.90 30.76
N LEU A 313 12.48 -10.41 30.21
CA LEU A 313 11.13 -10.96 30.45
C LEU A 313 10.99 -12.44 30.02
N THR A 314 11.74 -12.85 28.99
CA THR A 314 11.73 -14.19 28.40
C THR A 314 12.93 -15.04 28.81
N ASN A 315 13.73 -14.59 29.79
CA ASN A 315 14.97 -15.22 30.25
C ASN A 315 15.96 -15.58 29.11
N GLY A 316 15.97 -14.78 28.05
CA GLY A 316 16.83 -14.94 26.87
C GLY A 316 16.25 -15.76 25.73
N ARG A 317 15.00 -16.27 25.83
CA ARG A 317 14.32 -16.94 24.70
C ARG A 317 14.14 -15.97 23.52
N PHE A 318 13.83 -14.70 23.78
CA PHE A 318 13.92 -13.60 22.82
C PHE A 318 15.34 -12.98 22.85
N ASN A 319 16.05 -12.92 21.72
CA ASN A 319 17.45 -12.49 21.68
C ASN A 319 17.85 -11.77 20.38
N ILE A 320 17.91 -10.43 20.44
CA ILE A 320 18.37 -9.53 19.36
C ILE A 320 19.89 -9.64 19.03
N THR A 321 20.56 -10.76 19.32
CA THR A 321 21.94 -11.01 18.88
C THR A 321 22.14 -12.33 18.14
N GLU A 322 21.10 -13.16 18.02
CA GLU A 322 21.17 -14.48 17.39
C GLU A 322 20.98 -14.47 15.88
N GLY A 323 20.32 -13.45 15.29
CA GLY A 323 20.15 -13.36 13.83
C GLY A 323 21.47 -13.33 13.05
N TYR A 324 22.60 -13.04 13.71
CA TYR A 324 23.92 -13.21 13.11
C TYR A 324 24.25 -14.67 12.75
N LEU A 325 23.68 -15.65 13.45
CA LEU A 325 23.84 -17.07 13.16
C LEU A 325 23.29 -17.42 11.75
N LEU A 326 22.23 -16.74 11.31
CA LEU A 326 21.67 -16.90 9.96
C LEU A 326 22.63 -16.49 8.84
N THR A 327 23.62 -15.62 9.13
CA THR A 327 24.57 -15.14 8.11
C THR A 327 25.61 -16.19 7.69
N PHE A 328 25.67 -17.32 8.40
CA PHE A 328 26.52 -18.46 8.08
C PHE A 328 25.82 -19.47 7.15
N GLY A 329 24.54 -19.75 7.41
CA GLY A 329 23.85 -20.90 6.81
C GLY A 329 24.66 -22.19 7.01
N GLU A 330 24.71 -23.03 5.98
CA GLU A 330 25.48 -24.29 5.97
C GLU A 330 26.99 -24.11 6.27
N LYS A 331 27.55 -22.90 6.12
CA LYS A 331 28.98 -22.62 6.32
C LYS A 331 29.30 -22.36 7.78
N LYS A 332 29.50 -23.44 8.54
CA LYS A 332 29.83 -23.39 9.97
C LYS A 332 30.98 -22.39 10.26
N PRO A 333 30.85 -21.50 11.26
CA PRO A 333 31.94 -20.61 11.67
C PRO A 333 33.18 -21.39 12.14
N GLU A 334 34.37 -20.83 11.92
CA GLU A 334 35.66 -21.40 12.36
C GLU A 334 35.72 -21.69 13.88
N ASP A 335 34.93 -20.95 14.66
CA ASP A 335 34.86 -21.00 16.11
C ASP A 335 33.39 -20.87 16.53
N ILE A 336 32.70 -22.00 16.46
CA ILE A 336 31.26 -22.13 16.73
C ILE A 336 30.92 -21.83 18.19
N GLU A 337 31.75 -22.29 19.13
CA GLU A 337 31.53 -22.12 20.57
C GLU A 337 31.61 -20.64 20.98
N GLN A 338 32.63 -19.89 20.55
CA GLN A 338 32.69 -18.45 20.85
C GLN A 338 31.69 -17.65 20.02
N THR A 339 31.21 -18.15 18.89
CA THR A 339 30.14 -17.49 18.12
C THR A 339 28.80 -17.59 18.84
N PHE A 340 28.44 -18.76 19.38
CA PHE A 340 27.26 -18.93 20.23
C PHE A 340 27.37 -18.14 21.54
N LYS A 341 28.50 -18.23 22.26
CA LYS A 341 28.71 -17.44 23.50
C LYS A 341 28.68 -15.92 23.27
N ALA A 342 29.00 -15.46 22.06
CA ALA A 342 28.87 -14.05 21.68
C ALA A 342 27.43 -13.64 21.32
N ALA A 343 26.58 -14.57 20.86
CA ALA A 343 25.17 -14.38 20.53
C ALA A 343 24.26 -14.39 21.77
N SER A 344 24.65 -13.63 22.80
CA SER A 344 23.84 -13.39 24.00
C SER A 344 23.45 -11.92 24.11
N TYR A 345 22.16 -11.63 24.33
CA TYR A 345 21.68 -10.27 24.55
C TYR A 345 22.41 -9.57 25.72
N LYS A 346 22.87 -10.34 26.72
CA LYS A 346 23.68 -9.88 27.86
C LYS A 346 25.07 -9.35 27.47
N ASN A 347 25.49 -9.52 26.21
CA ASN A 347 26.70 -8.89 25.65
C ASN A 347 26.45 -7.47 25.12
N VAL A 348 25.20 -7.05 24.95
CA VAL A 348 24.84 -5.65 24.68
C VAL A 348 24.83 -4.89 26.00
N VAL A 349 25.50 -3.73 26.05
CA VAL A 349 25.47 -2.81 27.18
C VAL A 349 25.01 -1.46 26.68
N ILE A 350 23.96 -0.94 27.31
CA ILE A 350 23.46 0.41 27.08
C ILE A 350 23.81 1.31 28.28
N ASP A 351 24.10 2.59 28.02
CA ASP A 351 24.26 3.61 29.07
C ASP A 351 23.37 4.82 28.75
N SER A 352 22.46 5.12 29.69
CA SER A 352 21.49 6.23 29.66
C SER A 352 21.81 7.35 30.66
N LYS A 353 22.89 7.25 31.46
CA LYS A 353 23.16 8.10 32.64
C LYS A 353 23.23 9.61 32.39
N LYS A 354 23.37 10.03 31.13
CA LYS A 354 23.12 11.41 30.67
C LYS A 354 22.50 11.35 29.28
N GLU A 355 21.45 12.11 29.02
CA GLU A 355 20.72 12.08 27.74
C GLU A 355 21.59 12.44 26.52
N GLU A 356 22.61 13.30 26.70
CA GLU A 356 23.59 13.61 25.65
C GLU A 356 24.58 12.47 25.35
N LYS A 357 24.58 11.40 26.16
CA LYS A 357 25.56 10.31 26.16
C LYS A 357 24.89 8.93 26.14
N LEU A 358 23.71 8.81 25.51
CA LEU A 358 23.18 7.51 25.08
C LEU A 358 24.27 6.76 24.33
N THR A 359 24.70 5.61 24.85
CA THR A 359 25.69 4.78 24.14
C THR A 359 25.37 3.30 24.20
N ILE A 360 25.79 2.60 23.14
CA ILE A 360 25.78 1.14 23.02
C ILE A 360 27.24 0.65 22.99
N PHE A 361 27.52 -0.41 23.76
CA PHE A 361 28.78 -1.16 23.76
C PHE A 361 28.47 -2.65 23.60
N LEU A 362 29.40 -3.39 22.97
CA LEU A 362 29.28 -4.84 22.77
C LEU A 362 30.46 -5.52 23.45
N LYS A 363 30.21 -6.46 24.37
CA LYS A 363 31.26 -7.11 25.18
C LYS A 363 32.19 -7.98 24.34
N ASP A 364 31.67 -8.67 23.31
CA ASP A 364 32.48 -9.43 22.34
C ASP A 364 32.51 -8.72 20.96
N ARG A 365 33.61 -8.89 20.23
CA ARG A 365 33.79 -8.47 18.83
C ARG A 365 32.86 -9.21 17.85
N ARG A 366 32.48 -10.45 18.18
CA ARG A 366 31.61 -11.34 17.40
C ARG A 366 30.14 -10.95 17.54
N THR A 367 29.68 -10.48 18.71
CA THR A 367 28.29 -10.02 18.92
C THR A 367 27.90 -9.00 17.84
N LYS A 368 26.77 -9.22 17.19
CA LYS A 368 26.06 -8.26 16.33
C LYS A 368 24.67 -8.13 16.93
N ILE A 369 24.08 -6.94 16.81
CA ILE A 369 22.66 -6.75 17.09
C ILE A 369 21.91 -6.97 15.77
N ASP A 370 20.94 -7.87 15.78
CA ASP A 370 19.92 -7.98 14.74
C ASP A 370 18.57 -7.55 15.34
N LEU A 371 17.87 -6.68 14.61
CA LEU A 371 16.57 -6.15 15.00
C LEU A 371 15.43 -6.76 14.19
N SER A 372 15.69 -7.74 13.32
CA SER A 372 14.67 -8.43 12.52
C SER A 372 13.40 -8.79 13.32
N PRO A 373 13.47 -9.36 14.55
CA PRO A 373 12.29 -9.74 15.38
C PRO A 373 11.41 -8.59 15.93
N VAL A 374 11.76 -7.33 15.67
CA VAL A 374 10.98 -6.14 16.07
C VAL A 374 10.96 -5.02 15.03
N SER A 375 11.78 -5.16 13.98
CA SER A 375 11.97 -4.11 12.97
C SER A 375 10.72 -3.86 12.15
N LYS A 376 9.91 -4.91 11.90
CA LYS A 376 8.67 -4.77 11.14
C LYS A 376 7.63 -4.05 12.00
N GLY A 377 7.44 -4.49 13.24
CA GLY A 377 6.59 -3.84 14.23
C GLY A 377 6.96 -2.38 14.49
N TYR A 378 8.25 -2.04 14.57
CA TYR A 378 8.67 -0.64 14.71
C TYR A 378 8.30 0.23 13.49
N VAL A 379 8.51 -0.29 12.28
CA VAL A 379 8.17 0.42 11.03
C VAL A 379 6.66 0.60 10.91
N VAL A 380 5.87 -0.44 11.17
CA VAL A 380 4.41 -0.38 11.20
C VAL A 380 3.95 0.67 12.22
N ASP A 381 4.48 0.67 13.44
CA ASP A 381 4.13 1.67 14.46
C ASP A 381 4.48 3.10 14.04
N LYS A 382 5.65 3.34 13.42
CA LYS A 382 6.04 4.69 12.98
C LYS A 382 5.24 5.18 11.78
N VAL A 383 4.97 4.31 10.79
CA VAL A 383 4.10 4.64 9.65
C VAL A 383 2.67 4.92 10.13
N PHE A 384 2.13 4.08 11.00
CA PHE A 384 0.84 4.29 11.64
C PHE A 384 0.79 5.63 12.39
N ASP A 385 1.81 5.97 13.18
CA ASP A 385 1.86 7.25 13.89
C ASP A 385 1.88 8.44 12.92
N VAL A 386 2.61 8.38 11.79
CA VAL A 386 2.63 9.45 10.76
C VAL A 386 1.24 9.64 10.14
N LEU A 387 0.54 8.56 9.80
CA LEU A 387 -0.80 8.60 9.23
C LEU A 387 -1.83 9.12 10.27
N LYS A 388 -1.75 8.66 11.52
CA LYS A 388 -2.64 9.09 12.61
C LYS A 388 -2.48 10.56 12.95
N ASN A 389 -1.24 11.04 13.04
CA ASN A 389 -0.93 12.46 13.27
C ASN A 389 -1.30 13.36 12.08
N SER A 390 -1.49 12.79 10.89
CA SER A 390 -2.04 13.47 9.72
C SER A 390 -3.59 13.55 9.74
N GLY A 391 -4.22 13.18 10.86
CA GLY A 391 -5.67 13.26 11.09
C GLY A 391 -6.47 12.02 10.64
N ILE A 392 -5.81 10.97 10.15
CA ILE A 392 -6.50 9.81 9.57
C ILE A 392 -7.10 8.93 10.68
N SER A 393 -8.42 8.80 10.67
CA SER A 393 -9.18 8.09 11.71
C SER A 393 -9.28 6.58 11.44
N GLN A 394 -9.47 6.18 10.18
CA GLN A 394 -9.60 4.80 9.71
C GLN A 394 -8.38 4.43 8.85
N LEU A 395 -7.59 3.43 9.26
CA LEU A 395 -6.44 2.96 8.47
C LEU A 395 -5.95 1.56 8.88
N LEU A 396 -5.29 0.90 7.94
CA LEU A 396 -4.51 -0.32 8.14
C LEU A 396 -3.08 -0.08 7.60
N VAL A 397 -2.08 -0.55 8.34
CA VAL A 397 -0.68 -0.63 7.89
C VAL A 397 -0.23 -2.07 8.06
N SER A 398 0.28 -2.71 7.01
CA SER A 398 0.88 -4.04 7.03
C SER A 398 2.34 -3.97 6.60
N PHE A 399 3.19 -4.82 7.16
CA PHE A 399 4.57 -5.02 6.72
C PHE A 399 4.97 -6.46 7.04
N GLY A 400 5.00 -7.31 6.02
CA GLY A 400 5.63 -8.63 6.10
C GLY A 400 5.15 -9.55 7.21
N GLY A 401 3.83 -9.58 7.49
CA GLY A 401 3.22 -10.39 8.55
C GLY A 401 2.90 -9.64 9.85
N VAL A 402 3.29 -8.37 9.96
CA VAL A 402 2.91 -7.48 11.08
C VAL A 402 1.95 -6.41 10.59
N ILE A 403 0.85 -6.19 11.32
CA ILE A 403 -0.27 -5.33 10.93
C ILE A 403 -0.65 -4.42 12.09
N ARG A 404 -1.05 -3.16 11.83
CA ARG A 404 -1.72 -2.29 12.80
C ARG A 404 -2.90 -1.57 12.18
N VAL A 405 -4.01 -1.54 12.91
CA VAL A 405 -5.30 -1.00 12.46
C VAL A 405 -5.85 0.05 13.42
N ALA A 406 -6.64 0.96 12.87
CA ALA A 406 -7.44 1.90 13.63
C ALA A 406 -8.82 2.11 13.01
N GLY A 407 -9.81 2.39 13.87
CA GLY A 407 -11.19 2.63 13.47
C GLY A 407 -11.83 1.43 12.76
N ASN A 408 -12.87 1.70 11.98
CA ASN A 408 -13.55 0.71 11.17
C ASN A 408 -13.24 0.97 9.69
N PRO A 409 -13.08 -0.06 8.85
CA PRO A 409 -13.24 0.10 7.41
C PRO A 409 -14.73 0.32 7.06
N PRO A 410 -15.05 0.72 5.82
CA PRO A 410 -16.43 0.95 5.39
C PRO A 410 -17.35 -0.26 5.67
N ASP A 411 -18.57 0.04 6.13
CA ASP A 411 -19.67 -0.90 6.37
C ASP A 411 -19.40 -2.10 7.32
N ALA A 412 -18.24 -2.13 8.01
CA ALA A 412 -17.86 -3.19 8.94
C ALA A 412 -17.72 -2.70 10.40
N PRO A 413 -17.84 -3.58 11.42
CA PRO A 413 -17.62 -3.22 12.82
C PRO A 413 -16.13 -3.14 13.23
N GLY A 414 -15.22 -3.52 12.35
CA GLY A 414 -13.76 -3.55 12.52
C GLY A 414 -13.11 -4.23 11.31
N TRP A 415 -11.78 -4.20 11.22
CA TRP A 415 -11.00 -4.83 10.15
C TRP A 415 -10.94 -6.35 10.33
N GLN A 416 -11.27 -7.12 9.29
CA GLN A 416 -11.27 -8.58 9.34
C GLN A 416 -10.01 -9.17 8.70
N ILE A 417 -9.04 -9.54 9.54
CA ILE A 417 -7.71 -10.02 9.14
C ILE A 417 -7.70 -11.55 9.10
N ALA A 418 -7.44 -12.14 7.94
CA ALA A 418 -7.36 -13.59 7.77
C ALA A 418 -6.05 -14.15 8.37
N ILE A 419 -6.14 -15.28 9.08
CA ILE A 419 -4.98 -16.12 9.39
C ILE A 419 -4.90 -17.23 8.33
N PRO A 420 -3.89 -17.22 7.43
CA PRO A 420 -3.75 -18.25 6.40
C PRO A 420 -3.53 -19.65 6.99
N ASP A 421 -4.02 -20.68 6.30
CA ASP A 421 -3.64 -22.06 6.58
C ASP A 421 -2.20 -22.30 6.06
N PRO A 422 -1.26 -22.76 6.91
CA PRO A 422 0.13 -22.96 6.52
C PRO A 422 0.34 -24.13 5.53
N GLU A 423 -0.57 -25.12 5.52
CA GLU A 423 -0.54 -26.26 4.61
C GLU A 423 -1.31 -25.94 3.32
N ASN A 424 -2.51 -25.37 3.43
CA ASN A 424 -3.34 -24.94 2.30
C ASN A 424 -3.36 -23.42 2.15
N LYS A 425 -2.31 -22.87 1.54
CA LYS A 425 -2.11 -21.41 1.40
C LYS A 425 -3.30 -20.64 0.81
N GLY A 426 -4.16 -21.28 0.02
CA GLY A 426 -5.37 -20.66 -0.55
C GLY A 426 -6.57 -20.55 0.39
N GLU A 427 -6.45 -21.02 1.64
CA GLU A 427 -7.50 -20.97 2.67
C GLU A 427 -7.03 -20.22 3.92
N SER A 428 -8.00 -19.73 4.70
CA SER A 428 -7.81 -19.33 6.09
C SER A 428 -8.15 -20.47 7.06
N ILE A 429 -7.58 -20.44 8.26
CA ILE A 429 -8.07 -21.24 9.41
C ILE A 429 -9.09 -20.47 10.27
N GLY A 430 -9.13 -19.15 10.11
CA GLY A 430 -10.02 -18.23 10.81
C GLY A 430 -9.61 -16.78 10.59
N PHE A 431 -10.30 -15.88 11.27
CA PHE A 431 -10.16 -14.43 11.09
C PHE A 431 -10.09 -13.72 12.44
N LEU A 432 -9.28 -12.67 12.51
CA LEU A 432 -9.15 -11.75 13.63
C LEU A 432 -9.89 -10.46 13.31
N ASN A 433 -10.87 -10.09 14.12
CA ASN A 433 -11.65 -8.85 13.95
C ASN A 433 -11.15 -7.79 14.94
N LEU A 434 -10.46 -6.76 14.44
CA LEU A 434 -9.86 -5.68 15.24
C LEU A 434 -10.33 -4.31 14.75
N ARG A 435 -10.72 -3.44 15.69
CA ARG A 435 -10.98 -2.03 15.42
C ARG A 435 -9.71 -1.19 15.56
N ASP A 436 -9.15 -1.19 16.77
CA ASP A 436 -7.93 -0.48 17.13
C ASP A 436 -6.96 -1.51 17.75
N GLY A 437 -5.73 -1.62 17.25
CA GLY A 437 -4.74 -2.58 17.75
C GLY A 437 -3.76 -3.07 16.67
N ALA A 438 -2.90 -4.02 17.02
CA ALA A 438 -1.90 -4.62 16.14
C ALA A 438 -1.92 -6.15 16.20
N ILE A 439 -1.42 -6.79 15.14
CA ILE A 439 -1.19 -8.22 14.99
C ILE A 439 0.23 -8.46 14.50
N ALA A 440 0.88 -9.55 14.93
CA ALA A 440 2.06 -10.10 14.28
C ALA A 440 1.93 -11.61 14.08
N ILE A 441 2.43 -12.12 12.95
CA ILE A 441 2.46 -13.55 12.59
C ILE A 441 3.92 -13.99 12.45
N SER A 442 4.43 -14.65 13.49
CA SER A 442 5.81 -15.16 13.62
C SER A 442 5.92 -16.61 13.10
N GLY A 443 7.14 -17.04 12.75
CA GLY A 443 7.47 -18.44 12.44
C GLY A 443 8.20 -18.68 11.11
N GLU A 444 8.84 -17.66 10.51
CA GLU A 444 9.65 -17.83 9.29
C GLU A 444 11.12 -17.50 9.52
N TYR A 445 11.40 -16.32 10.09
CA TYR A 445 12.72 -15.99 10.63
C TYR A 445 13.12 -16.99 11.73
N GLU A 446 12.17 -17.31 12.60
CA GLU A 446 12.34 -18.17 13.77
C GLU A 446 12.61 -19.61 13.35
N ASN A 447 11.80 -20.19 12.46
CA ASN A 447 12.05 -21.53 11.94
C ASN A 447 13.37 -21.65 11.16
N SER A 448 13.84 -20.57 10.51
CA SER A 448 15.19 -20.52 9.94
C SER A 448 16.27 -20.51 11.04
N LEU A 449 16.06 -19.72 12.10
CA LEU A 449 16.96 -19.65 13.25
C LEU A 449 17.04 -20.97 14.02
N MET A 450 15.92 -21.67 14.22
CA MET A 450 15.88 -22.94 14.94
C MET A 450 16.58 -24.06 14.18
N ARG A 451 16.44 -24.14 12.83
CA ARG A 451 17.23 -25.07 12.01
C ARG A 451 18.74 -24.80 12.10
N ASN A 452 19.13 -23.53 12.04
CA ASN A 452 20.53 -23.14 12.27
C ASN A 452 20.97 -23.53 13.71
N ARG A 453 20.14 -23.28 14.74
CA ARG A 453 20.44 -23.74 16.11
C ARG A 453 20.65 -25.26 16.15
N GLU A 454 19.77 -26.08 15.58
CA GLU A 454 19.87 -27.55 15.57
C GLU A 454 21.15 -28.07 14.89
N GLU A 455 21.50 -27.54 13.71
CA GLU A 455 22.76 -27.85 13.01
C GLU A 455 24.03 -27.52 13.83
N PHE A 456 23.88 -26.71 14.88
CA PHE A 456 24.94 -26.24 15.75
C PHE A 456 24.88 -26.82 17.19
N THR A 457 23.71 -27.13 17.76
CA THR A 457 23.56 -27.76 19.09
C THR A 457 23.90 -29.24 19.09
N HIS A 458 23.96 -29.91 17.93
CA HIS A 458 24.65 -31.20 17.83
C HIS A 458 26.16 -31.14 18.19
N LEU A 459 26.72 -29.93 18.41
CA LEU A 459 28.11 -29.69 18.79
C LEU A 459 28.26 -28.92 20.13
N LEU A 460 27.16 -28.56 20.81
CA LEU A 460 27.18 -27.66 21.99
C LEU A 460 26.10 -28.03 23.02
N ASP A 461 26.31 -27.65 24.28
CA ASP A 461 25.40 -27.94 25.39
C ASP A 461 24.02 -27.25 25.19
N ALA A 462 22.96 -28.07 25.08
CA ALA A 462 21.64 -27.63 24.62
C ALA A 462 20.92 -26.66 25.58
N ASN A 463 21.39 -26.55 26.83
CA ASN A 463 20.73 -25.77 27.88
C ASN A 463 20.84 -24.23 27.72
N ILE A 464 21.66 -23.73 26.79
CA ILE A 464 22.01 -22.30 26.73
C ILE A 464 20.89 -21.41 26.12
N HIS A 465 20.07 -21.94 25.20
CA HIS A 465 19.05 -21.17 24.46
C HIS A 465 17.62 -21.73 24.54
N GLY A 466 17.39 -22.76 25.37
CA GLY A 466 16.09 -23.41 25.55
C GLY A 466 15.74 -24.46 24.48
N THR A 467 14.82 -25.35 24.83
CA THR A 467 14.29 -26.40 23.95
C THR A 467 13.21 -25.86 23.00
N PHE A 468 13.30 -26.22 21.72
CA PHE A 468 12.27 -25.92 20.73
C PHE A 468 11.09 -26.89 20.83
N ASN A 469 9.92 -26.49 20.34
CA ASN A 469 8.85 -27.42 19.99
C ASN A 469 8.72 -27.48 18.45
N PRO A 470 9.20 -28.55 17.79
CA PRO A 470 9.21 -28.65 16.33
C PRO A 470 7.81 -28.79 15.71
N ASP A 471 6.77 -29.06 16.50
CA ASP A 471 5.37 -29.03 16.04
C ASP A 471 4.89 -27.59 15.78
N LEU A 472 5.54 -26.54 16.34
CA LEU A 472 5.04 -25.16 16.29
C LEU A 472 5.26 -24.51 14.92
N ILE A 473 4.17 -24.37 14.15
CA ILE A 473 4.18 -23.87 12.78
C ILE A 473 4.23 -22.34 12.74
N LYS A 474 3.42 -21.68 13.57
CA LYS A 474 3.27 -20.21 13.65
C LYS A 474 2.81 -19.78 15.05
N SER A 475 3.22 -18.60 15.47
CA SER A 475 2.63 -17.86 16.59
C SER A 475 2.01 -16.55 16.10
N ILE A 476 0.76 -16.29 16.48
CA ILE A 476 0.01 -15.08 16.13
C ILE A 476 -0.33 -14.33 17.41
N VAL A 477 0.05 -13.06 17.51
CA VAL A 477 -0.19 -12.23 18.71
C VAL A 477 -0.96 -10.97 18.34
N VAL A 478 -1.98 -10.64 19.13
CA VAL A 478 -2.64 -9.32 19.16
C VAL A 478 -2.04 -8.50 20.31
N ALA A 479 -1.76 -7.22 20.07
CA ALA A 479 -1.31 -6.27 21.10
C ALA A 479 -1.73 -4.82 20.77
N ALA A 480 -1.46 -3.87 21.67
CA ALA A 480 -1.77 -2.45 21.47
C ALA A 480 -0.81 -1.71 20.49
N SER A 481 0.39 -2.27 20.28
CA SER A 481 1.47 -1.73 19.44
C SER A 481 2.01 -2.84 18.55
N ALA A 482 2.41 -2.50 17.32
CA ALA A 482 2.97 -3.46 16.39
C ALA A 482 4.36 -3.95 16.81
N PHE A 483 5.18 -3.09 17.42
CA PHE A 483 6.44 -3.52 18.07
C PHE A 483 6.20 -4.61 19.11
N ASP A 484 5.15 -4.46 19.92
CA ASP A 484 4.87 -5.37 21.02
C ASP A 484 4.27 -6.68 20.52
N ALA A 485 3.41 -6.63 19.49
CA ALA A 485 2.96 -7.84 18.80
C ALA A 485 4.14 -8.62 18.17
N ASP A 486 5.04 -7.94 17.45
CA ASP A 486 6.22 -8.51 16.76
C ASP A 486 7.17 -9.18 17.77
N ALA A 487 7.54 -8.46 18.83
CA ALA A 487 8.40 -8.96 19.90
C ALA A 487 7.83 -10.20 20.60
N ILE A 488 6.54 -10.18 20.95
CA ILE A 488 5.88 -11.27 21.67
C ILE A 488 5.63 -12.46 20.75
N ALA A 489 5.30 -12.25 19.46
CA ALA A 489 5.12 -13.33 18.50
C ALA A 489 6.45 -14.06 18.22
N SER A 490 7.56 -13.34 18.04
CA SER A 490 8.89 -13.94 17.94
C SER A 490 9.28 -14.68 19.23
N ALA A 491 8.99 -14.10 20.41
CA ALA A 491 9.25 -14.77 21.68
C ALA A 491 8.45 -16.07 21.85
N ALA A 492 7.13 -16.03 21.60
CA ALA A 492 6.21 -17.16 21.73
C ALA A 492 6.52 -18.30 20.75
N HIS A 493 7.03 -18.00 19.55
CA HIS A 493 7.45 -19.01 18.58
C HIS A 493 8.78 -19.68 18.98
N LEU A 494 9.69 -18.92 19.58
CA LEU A 494 10.96 -19.44 20.10
C LEU A 494 10.82 -20.19 21.44
N SER A 495 9.71 -19.99 22.17
CA SER A 495 9.43 -20.63 23.47
C SER A 495 8.42 -21.78 23.43
N GLY A 496 7.43 -21.70 22.53
CA GLY A 496 6.13 -22.35 22.73
C GLY A 496 5.29 -21.62 23.78
N LEU A 497 3.98 -21.47 23.56
CA LEU A 497 3.09 -20.80 24.52
C LEU A 497 2.90 -21.64 25.79
N ASN A 498 2.80 -22.97 25.71
CA ASN A 498 2.49 -23.81 26.89
C ASN A 498 3.46 -23.66 28.10
N ASP A 499 4.77 -23.47 27.87
CA ASP A 499 5.75 -23.21 28.92
C ASP A 499 5.68 -21.76 29.47
N ASP A 500 5.16 -20.83 28.67
CA ASP A 500 5.32 -19.38 28.84
C ASP A 500 3.99 -18.63 28.60
N MET A 501 2.83 -19.24 28.90
CA MET A 501 1.50 -18.56 28.86
C MET A 501 1.53 -17.28 29.70
N ALA A 502 2.29 -17.34 30.80
CA ALA A 502 2.59 -16.21 31.66
C ALA A 502 3.27 -15.02 30.94
N LEU A 503 3.92 -15.18 29.78
CA LEU A 503 4.48 -14.06 29.02
C LEU A 503 3.37 -13.18 28.42
N VAL A 504 2.35 -13.78 27.83
CA VAL A 504 1.18 -13.08 27.30
C VAL A 504 0.39 -12.47 28.45
N ASP A 505 0.10 -13.25 29.50
CA ASP A 505 -0.63 -12.76 30.69
C ASP A 505 0.09 -11.64 31.47
N ARG A 506 1.44 -11.56 31.38
CA ARG A 506 2.24 -10.48 31.99
C ARG A 506 2.19 -9.15 31.21
N ILE A 507 1.74 -9.15 29.96
CA ILE A 507 1.75 -7.96 29.11
C ILE A 507 0.31 -7.48 28.91
N PRO A 508 -0.09 -6.34 29.50
CA PRO A 508 -1.46 -5.85 29.41
C PRO A 508 -1.94 -5.69 27.96
N LEU A 509 -3.10 -6.29 27.67
CA LEU A 509 -3.73 -6.29 26.34
C LEU A 509 -2.97 -7.07 25.25
N ALA A 510 -2.02 -7.94 25.62
CA ALA A 510 -1.50 -8.97 24.73
C ALA A 510 -2.42 -10.21 24.75
N GLU A 511 -2.62 -10.84 23.60
CA GLU A 511 -3.40 -12.07 23.43
C GLU A 511 -2.74 -12.93 22.33
N GLY A 512 -2.74 -14.26 22.43
CA GLY A 512 -2.00 -15.16 21.55
C GLY A 512 -2.79 -16.33 20.95
N ILE A 513 -2.32 -16.82 19.79
CA ILE A 513 -2.67 -18.08 19.14
C ILE A 513 -1.37 -18.81 18.76
N ASN A 514 -1.28 -20.11 19.03
CA ASN A 514 -0.26 -20.99 18.46
C ASN A 514 -0.89 -22.03 17.54
N LEU A 515 -0.22 -22.33 16.42
CA LEU A 515 -0.61 -23.38 15.49
C LEU A 515 0.39 -24.54 15.58
N TYR A 516 -0.06 -25.70 16.03
CA TYR A 516 0.76 -26.90 16.18
C TYR A 516 0.41 -27.95 15.12
N LYS A 517 1.40 -28.50 14.41
CA LYS A 517 1.23 -29.63 13.51
C LYS A 517 1.26 -30.93 14.30
N ARG A 518 0.23 -31.75 14.19
CA ARG A 518 0.18 -33.07 14.84
C ARG A 518 0.64 -34.17 13.88
N MET A 519 0.95 -35.35 14.43
CA MET A 519 1.55 -36.47 13.69
C MET A 519 0.64 -37.04 12.58
N ASP A 520 -0.66 -36.79 12.65
CA ASP A 520 -1.65 -37.13 11.62
C ASP A 520 -1.75 -36.08 10.50
N GLY A 521 -0.98 -35.00 10.59
CA GLY A 521 -1.02 -33.85 9.68
C GLY A 521 -2.08 -32.80 10.02
N SER A 522 -2.86 -32.98 11.09
CA SER A 522 -3.82 -31.98 11.53
C SER A 522 -3.14 -30.76 12.16
N ILE A 523 -3.85 -29.62 12.18
CA ILE A 523 -3.42 -28.39 12.84
C ILE A 523 -4.26 -28.22 14.11
N GLU A 524 -3.60 -28.28 15.26
CA GLU A 524 -4.17 -27.91 16.54
C GLU A 524 -3.98 -26.40 16.78
N ILE A 525 -5.01 -25.75 17.33
CA ILE A 525 -5.02 -24.31 17.56
C ILE A 525 -5.14 -24.04 19.06
N GLU A 526 -4.04 -23.58 19.66
CA GLU A 526 -3.99 -23.07 21.03
C GLU A 526 -4.34 -21.58 21.05
N ILE A 527 -5.14 -21.12 22.02
CA ILE A 527 -5.75 -19.78 22.04
C ILE A 527 -5.83 -19.25 23.47
N SER A 528 -5.28 -18.05 23.74
CA SER A 528 -5.34 -17.38 25.05
C SER A 528 -6.76 -16.93 25.45
N GLY A 529 -6.93 -16.53 26.71
CA GLY A 529 -8.25 -16.31 27.32
C GLY A 529 -9.11 -15.25 26.62
N GLY A 530 -8.56 -14.06 26.33
CA GLY A 530 -9.30 -12.98 25.70
C GLY A 530 -9.20 -12.94 24.18
N MET A 531 -8.25 -13.65 23.55
CA MET A 531 -8.16 -13.81 22.08
C MET A 531 -9.49 -14.31 21.47
N ARG A 532 -10.27 -15.08 22.23
CA ARG A 532 -11.62 -15.55 21.87
C ARG A 532 -12.64 -14.42 21.58
N LYS A 533 -12.33 -13.17 21.91
CA LYS A 533 -13.10 -11.96 21.54
C LYS A 533 -12.78 -11.46 20.13
N HIS A 534 -11.60 -11.79 19.61
CA HIS A 534 -11.07 -11.31 18.33
C HIS A 534 -11.12 -12.39 17.26
N PHE A 535 -10.78 -13.64 17.62
CA PHE A 535 -10.67 -14.77 16.70
C PHE A 535 -12.00 -15.49 16.47
N ALA A 536 -12.39 -15.60 15.20
CA ALA A 536 -13.44 -16.49 14.72
C ALA A 536 -12.83 -17.61 13.86
N GLN A 537 -12.89 -18.84 14.35
CA GLN A 537 -12.42 -20.02 13.60
C GLN A 537 -13.39 -20.31 12.45
N LYS A 538 -12.91 -20.21 11.21
CA LYS A 538 -13.73 -20.31 9.99
C LYS A 538 -12.81 -20.58 8.79
N ARG A 539 -13.00 -21.69 8.09
CA ARG A 539 -12.27 -21.99 6.85
C ARG A 539 -12.96 -21.36 5.65
N GLU A 540 -12.28 -20.46 4.95
CA GLU A 540 -12.74 -19.86 3.68
C GLU A 540 -11.58 -19.66 2.72
N GLN A 541 -11.87 -19.59 1.41
CA GLN A 541 -10.86 -19.31 0.41
C GLN A 541 -10.41 -17.84 0.46
N ILE A 542 -9.10 -17.63 0.39
CA ILE A 542 -8.46 -16.31 0.36
C ILE A 542 -7.66 -16.14 -0.94
N SER A 543 -7.73 -14.96 -1.55
CA SER A 543 -7.09 -14.73 -2.86
C SER A 543 -5.57 -14.76 -2.76
N ALA A 544 -4.89 -15.21 -3.82
CA ALA A 544 -3.45 -15.45 -3.82
C ALA A 544 -2.58 -14.21 -3.50
N GLN A 545 -3.14 -13.02 -3.69
CA GLN A 545 -2.53 -11.73 -3.31
C GLN A 545 -2.55 -11.55 -1.79
N ARG A 546 -3.74 -11.73 -1.17
CA ARG A 546 -3.97 -11.62 0.29
C ARG A 546 -3.05 -12.53 1.10
N ILE A 547 -2.70 -13.72 0.60
CA ILE A 547 -1.78 -14.68 1.26
C ILE A 547 -0.43 -14.02 1.63
N ARG A 548 0.14 -13.21 0.73
CA ARG A 548 1.46 -12.57 0.96
C ARG A 548 1.40 -11.35 1.87
N GLN A 549 0.22 -10.73 1.95
CA GLN A 549 0.03 -9.42 2.56
C GLN A 549 -0.60 -9.50 3.96
N ALA A 550 -1.21 -10.66 4.29
CA ALA A 550 -2.09 -10.87 5.43
C ALA A 550 -3.25 -9.83 5.50
N CYS A 551 -3.65 -9.29 4.34
CA CYS A 551 -4.51 -8.12 4.27
C CYS A 551 -5.99 -8.40 4.59
N ALA A 552 -6.58 -7.43 5.29
CA ALA A 552 -7.94 -7.46 5.77
C ALA A 552 -8.98 -7.16 4.69
N PHE A 553 -10.19 -7.68 4.90
CA PHE A 553 -11.44 -7.15 4.34
C PHE A 553 -12.46 -7.09 5.50
#